data_AF-M2AVS4-F1
#
_entry.id   AF-M2AVS4-F1
#
_cell.length_a   1.000
_cell.length_b   1.000
_cell.length_c   1.000
_cell.angle_alpha   90.00
_cell.angle_beta   90.00
_cell.angle_gamma   90.00
#
_symmetry.space_group_name_H-M   'P 1'
#
loop_
_entity.id
_entity.type
_entity.pdbx_description
1 polymer ?
#
loop_
_entity_poly.entity_id
_entity_poly.type
_entity_poly.pdbx_seq_one_letter_code
_entity_poly.pdbx_strand_id
1 'polypeptide(L)'
;MKSEWSVPFCPLCTGQLAMAGDESGWQSDPQSSRVFASFRVVSTNRLGIAITVAVAKTAGSRRPVYHFLSPILSGNSMEAGIVGLPNVGKSTLFNALTSSVAAQSANYPFCTIEPNEGIVSVPDARLHRITDFIKPQKVIPSALKLVDIAGIVKGAAEGEGLGNKFLSHIRQVDAIMQVVRCFEDPDVIHVSGQVNPIADIDTIETELVLADMQTLENALGKAQRTARSGDKEAKLRVAAIEKCNAHLESEQPLRTLELPEAEQVAISSYGLMTAKPILYIANVDENDLNGEHELVGKVREHAAKTGASVACVCAKLESEIAELDEEDRAEMLADVGLEEPSLNIIAREAYRTLGLQSFFTAGETEVRAWPVRIGATAPQAAGVIHSDFERGFIRAEIYQLPELEEYKTEKDIRQAGKLRVEGKSYVMQDGDICHFLFNV
;
A
#
# COMPACT_ATOMS: atom_id res chain seq x y z
N MET A 1 -5.91 -53.74 -29.70
CA MET A 1 -7.10 -54.63 -29.66
C MET A 1 -8.30 -53.78 -29.28
N LYS A 2 -9.30 -53.73 -30.19
CA LYS A 2 -10.75 -53.43 -30.03
C LYS A 2 -11.16 -52.44 -28.90
N SER A 3 -11.94 -51.39 -29.13
CA SER A 3 -13.09 -51.27 -30.06
C SER A 3 -13.54 -49.81 -30.22
N GLU A 4 -14.10 -49.53 -31.40
CA GLU A 4 -14.92 -48.37 -31.79
C GLU A 4 -16.15 -48.15 -30.87
N TRP A 5 -16.76 -46.96 -30.90
CA TRP A 5 -18.15 -46.70 -31.36
C TRP A 5 -18.55 -45.21 -31.16
N SER A 6 -18.81 -44.56 -32.29
CA SER A 6 -19.81 -43.51 -32.62
C SER A 6 -20.42 -42.54 -31.58
N VAL A 7 -20.43 -41.27 -31.99
CA VAL A 7 -21.19 -40.10 -31.49
C VAL A 7 -22.72 -40.31 -31.57
N PRO A 8 -23.52 -39.60 -30.76
CA PRO A 8 -24.48 -38.68 -31.38
C PRO A 8 -24.59 -37.31 -30.69
N PHE A 9 -24.89 -36.31 -31.50
CA PHE A 9 -25.23 -34.93 -31.15
C PHE A 9 -26.50 -34.87 -30.27
N CYS A 10 -26.51 -34.04 -29.22
CA CYS A 10 -27.73 -33.57 -28.56
C CYS A 10 -27.51 -32.15 -27.98
N PRO A 11 -28.37 -31.15 -28.29
CA PRO A 11 -28.23 -29.78 -27.79
C PRO A 11 -28.99 -29.58 -26.47
N LEU A 12 -28.53 -28.60 -25.67
CA LEU A 12 -29.15 -28.02 -24.45
C LEU A 12 -28.62 -28.54 -23.10
N CYS A 13 -28.08 -27.57 -22.34
CA CYS A 13 -28.04 -27.41 -20.88
C CYS A 13 -27.71 -28.63 -20.00
N THR A 14 -26.56 -28.57 -19.30
CA THR A 14 -26.46 -28.48 -17.83
C THR A 14 -24.98 -28.54 -17.41
N GLY A 15 -24.60 -27.77 -16.40
CA GLY A 15 -23.21 -27.60 -15.99
C GLY A 15 -22.60 -28.79 -15.24
N GLN A 16 -21.29 -28.92 -15.36
CA GLN A 16 -20.41 -29.49 -14.33
C GLN A 16 -18.96 -29.06 -14.61
N LEU A 17 -18.34 -28.42 -13.62
CA LEU A 17 -16.91 -28.14 -13.57
C LEU A 17 -16.15 -29.48 -13.55
N ALA A 18 -15.33 -29.72 -14.57
CA ALA A 18 -14.37 -30.82 -14.56
C ALA A 18 -13.12 -30.40 -13.76
N MET A 19 -12.88 -31.09 -12.65
CA MET A 19 -11.63 -31.06 -11.89
C MET A 19 -10.56 -31.82 -12.69
N ALA A 20 -9.54 -31.13 -13.18
CA ALA A 20 -8.36 -31.78 -13.76
C ALA A 20 -7.38 -32.15 -12.64
N GLY A 21 -6.99 -33.43 -12.62
CA GLY A 21 -6.13 -34.06 -11.63
C GLY A 21 -4.68 -33.60 -11.67
N ASP A 22 -4.06 -33.74 -10.51
CA ASP A 22 -2.73 -33.29 -10.10
C ASP A 22 -1.76 -34.47 -10.21
N GLU A 23 -0.69 -34.34 -11.00
CA GLU A 23 0.49 -35.23 -10.93
C GLU A 23 1.76 -34.42 -11.27
N SER A 24 2.44 -33.90 -10.25
CA SER A 24 3.90 -33.75 -10.26
C SER A 24 4.45 -33.72 -8.83
N GLY A 25 5.35 -34.65 -8.53
CA GLY A 25 5.92 -34.90 -7.21
C GLY A 25 6.90 -33.83 -6.76
N TRP A 26 6.84 -33.47 -5.48
CA TRP A 26 7.75 -32.54 -4.81
C TRP A 26 8.75 -33.32 -3.94
N GLN A 27 10.05 -33.16 -4.18
CA GLN A 27 11.08 -33.45 -3.19
C GLN A 27 11.28 -32.19 -2.33
N SER A 28 11.15 -32.35 -1.01
CA SER A 28 11.31 -31.29 -0.01
C SER A 28 12.76 -31.14 0.44
N ASP A 29 13.32 -29.94 0.36
CA ASP A 29 14.51 -29.51 1.11
C ASP A 29 14.05 -28.75 2.37
N PRO A 30 14.38 -29.19 3.59
CA PRO A 30 13.90 -28.58 4.83
C PRO A 30 14.57 -27.24 5.22
N GLN A 31 15.50 -26.68 4.44
CA GLN A 31 16.31 -25.54 4.89
C GLN A 31 16.22 -24.23 4.08
N SER A 32 15.27 -24.07 3.14
CA SER A 32 15.10 -22.80 2.42
C SER A 32 13.87 -22.00 2.88
N SER A 33 14.07 -20.84 3.49
CA SER A 33 13.05 -19.82 3.76
C SER A 33 12.77 -18.97 2.50
N ARG A 34 12.28 -19.61 1.42
CA ARG A 34 11.88 -18.92 0.20
C ARG A 34 10.36 -18.79 0.12
N VAL A 35 9.88 -17.56 -0.03
CA VAL A 35 8.50 -17.26 -0.44
C VAL A 35 8.36 -17.64 -1.91
N PHE A 36 7.45 -18.55 -2.23
CA PHE A 36 7.12 -18.89 -3.62
C PHE A 36 5.83 -18.16 -4.01
N ALA A 37 5.94 -17.22 -4.96
CA ALA A 37 4.78 -16.64 -5.63
C ALA A 37 4.40 -17.53 -6.81
N SER A 38 3.12 -17.91 -6.91
CA SER A 38 2.56 -18.57 -8.09
C SER A 38 1.45 -17.70 -8.64
N PHE A 39 1.56 -17.29 -9.90
CA PHE A 39 0.57 -16.48 -10.59
C PHE A 39 -0.30 -17.37 -11.48
N ARG A 40 -1.63 -17.25 -11.36
CA ARG A 40 -2.58 -17.93 -12.24
C ARG A 40 -3.51 -16.92 -12.89
N VAL A 41 -3.61 -16.97 -14.22
CA VAL A 41 -4.58 -16.18 -15.00
C VAL A 41 -5.90 -16.95 -15.00
N VAL A 42 -6.99 -16.33 -14.51
CA VAL A 42 -8.26 -17.06 -14.25
C VAL A 42 -9.40 -16.68 -15.19
N SER A 43 -9.37 -15.56 -15.92
CA SER A 43 -10.45 -15.24 -16.89
C SER A 43 -10.12 -14.05 -17.80
N THR A 44 -10.63 -14.09 -19.04
CA THR A 44 -10.70 -12.95 -19.98
C THR A 44 -12.16 -12.54 -20.20
N ASN A 45 -12.50 -11.28 -19.97
CA ASN A 45 -13.83 -10.75 -20.31
C ASN A 45 -13.87 -10.25 -21.78
N ARG A 46 -15.07 -10.01 -22.33
CA ARG A 46 -15.30 -9.61 -23.75
C ARG A 46 -14.59 -8.31 -24.22
N LEU A 47 -13.89 -7.61 -23.33
CA LEU A 47 -13.07 -6.42 -23.60
C LEU A 47 -11.57 -6.72 -23.71
N GLY A 48 -11.13 -7.99 -23.62
CA GLY A 48 -9.74 -8.37 -23.86
C GLY A 48 -8.74 -8.01 -22.74
N ILE A 49 -9.23 -7.68 -21.54
CA ILE A 49 -8.39 -7.42 -20.36
C ILE A 49 -8.02 -8.76 -19.72
N ALA A 50 -6.71 -9.04 -19.63
CA ALA A 50 -6.17 -10.15 -18.85
C ALA A 50 -5.98 -9.70 -17.39
N ILE A 51 -6.50 -10.47 -16.45
CA ILE A 51 -6.45 -10.17 -15.02
C ILE A 51 -5.48 -11.16 -14.34
N THR A 52 -4.49 -10.62 -13.64
CA THR A 52 -3.45 -11.38 -12.95
C THR A 52 -3.71 -11.36 -11.45
N VAL A 53 -3.80 -12.54 -10.84
CA VAL A 53 -3.92 -12.72 -9.39
C VAL A 53 -2.53 -13.05 -8.83
N ALA A 54 -2.03 -12.23 -7.90
CA ALA A 54 -0.88 -12.56 -7.07
C ALA A 54 -1.36 -13.36 -5.84
N VAL A 55 -0.90 -14.59 -5.68
CA VAL A 55 -1.17 -15.40 -4.48
C VAL A 55 0.14 -15.54 -3.72
N ALA A 56 0.25 -14.87 -2.56
CA ALA A 56 1.34 -15.11 -1.62
C ALA A 56 0.95 -16.26 -0.68
N LYS A 57 1.74 -17.34 -0.65
CA LYS A 57 1.64 -18.38 0.38
C LYS A 57 2.68 -18.13 1.45
N THR A 58 2.25 -17.82 2.67
CA THR A 58 3.09 -17.95 3.87
C THR A 58 3.12 -19.42 4.30
N ALA A 59 4.31 -19.91 4.68
CA ALA A 59 4.48 -21.27 5.17
C ALA A 59 3.65 -21.48 6.45
N GLY A 60 2.60 -22.32 6.37
CA GLY A 60 1.78 -22.72 7.51
C GLY A 60 0.29 -22.40 7.43
N SER A 61 -0.15 -21.51 6.53
CA SER A 61 -1.59 -21.21 6.36
C SER A 61 -2.25 -22.13 5.33
N ARG A 62 -3.34 -22.82 5.74
CA ARG A 62 -4.19 -23.63 4.84
C ARG A 62 -5.23 -22.81 4.06
N ARG A 63 -5.22 -21.47 4.16
CA ARG A 63 -6.20 -20.61 3.46
C ARG A 63 -5.50 -19.44 2.75
N PRO A 64 -5.83 -19.17 1.47
CA PRO A 64 -5.40 -17.95 0.81
C PRO A 64 -6.00 -16.74 1.53
N VAL A 65 -5.20 -15.71 1.77
CA VAL A 65 -5.66 -14.41 2.29
C VAL A 65 -5.90 -13.51 1.09
N TYR A 66 -7.14 -13.13 0.83
CA TYR A 66 -7.47 -12.13 -0.18
C TYR A 66 -7.41 -10.76 0.49
N HIS A 67 -6.40 -9.95 0.16
CA HIS A 67 -6.42 -8.54 0.58
C HIS A 67 -7.52 -7.80 -0.17
N PHE A 68 -8.18 -6.88 0.53
CA PHE A 68 -9.01 -5.83 -0.06
C PHE A 68 -8.13 -5.03 -1.03
N LEU A 69 -8.05 -5.48 -2.28
CA LEU A 69 -7.47 -4.69 -3.36
C LEU A 69 -8.45 -3.56 -3.58
N SER A 70 -8.15 -2.41 -2.96
CA SER A 70 -8.92 -1.16 -3.11
C SER A 70 -9.35 -1.02 -4.57
N PRO A 71 -10.64 -1.14 -4.89
CA PRO A 71 -11.11 -1.14 -6.25
C PRO A 71 -10.90 0.25 -6.86
N ILE A 72 -9.90 0.34 -7.74
CA ILE A 72 -9.72 1.39 -8.75
C ILE A 72 -10.00 2.81 -8.20
N LEU A 73 -9.18 3.28 -7.26
CA LEU A 73 -9.04 4.71 -7.02
C LEU A 73 -8.24 5.31 -8.19
N SER A 74 -8.90 6.07 -9.05
CA SER A 74 -8.38 6.64 -10.30
C SER A 74 -7.66 7.97 -10.08
N GLY A 75 -6.67 8.02 -9.19
CA GLY A 75 -5.85 9.20 -8.90
C GLY A 75 -4.36 8.86 -8.91
N ASN A 76 -3.56 9.68 -9.60
CA ASN A 76 -2.10 9.51 -9.71
C ASN A 76 -1.31 9.99 -8.47
N SER A 77 -2.00 10.47 -7.42
CA SER A 77 -1.41 10.93 -6.17
C SER A 77 -2.01 10.09 -5.05
N MET A 78 -1.24 9.15 -4.52
CA MET A 78 -1.64 8.36 -3.36
C MET A 78 -1.22 9.11 -2.09
N GLU A 79 -2.17 9.28 -1.17
CA GLU A 79 -1.98 10.06 0.06
C GLU A 79 -2.05 9.16 1.29
N ALA A 80 -1.13 9.34 2.23
CA ALA A 80 -1.21 8.69 3.55
C ALA A 80 -1.48 9.74 4.64
N GLY A 81 -2.54 9.49 5.43
CA GLY A 81 -2.93 10.37 6.52
C GLY A 81 -2.35 9.94 7.85
N ILE A 82 -1.61 10.82 8.51
CA ILE A 82 -1.07 10.56 9.85
C ILE A 82 -2.13 10.91 10.90
N VAL A 83 -2.51 9.92 11.70
CA VAL A 83 -3.50 10.05 12.78
C VAL A 83 -2.89 9.61 14.11
N GLY A 84 -3.49 10.05 15.21
CA GLY A 84 -3.07 9.65 16.55
C GLY A 84 -3.84 10.41 17.62
N LEU A 85 -3.84 9.87 18.85
CA LEU A 85 -4.37 10.59 20.00
C LEU A 85 -3.48 11.81 20.35
N PRO A 86 -3.97 12.77 21.14
CA PRO A 86 -3.12 13.83 21.69
C PRO A 86 -1.90 13.25 22.44
N ASN A 87 -0.76 13.95 22.34
CA ASN A 87 0.49 13.64 23.05
C ASN A 87 1.15 12.28 22.73
N VAL A 88 0.85 11.67 21.56
CA VAL A 88 1.52 10.43 21.11
C VAL A 88 2.80 10.67 20.30
N GLY A 89 3.16 11.93 20.03
CA GLY A 89 4.31 12.31 19.19
C GLY A 89 4.00 12.54 17.71
N LYS A 90 2.71 12.65 17.33
CA LYS A 90 2.26 12.86 15.94
C LYS A 90 2.92 14.05 15.25
N SER A 91 2.87 15.23 15.87
CA SER A 91 3.42 16.46 15.28
C SER A 91 4.95 16.43 15.20
N THR A 92 5.62 15.84 16.19
CA THR A 92 7.07 15.62 16.15
C THR A 92 7.45 14.74 14.97
N LEU A 93 6.74 13.62 14.78
CA LEU A 93 6.96 12.71 13.66
C LEU A 93 6.71 13.38 12.30
N PHE A 94 5.60 14.11 12.16
CA PHE A 94 5.28 14.82 10.92
C PHE A 94 6.34 15.88 10.58
N ASN A 95 6.77 16.66 11.57
CA ASN A 95 7.81 17.67 11.39
C ASN A 95 9.15 17.02 11.01
N ALA A 96 9.54 15.91 11.65
CA ALA A 96 10.77 15.21 11.30
C ALA A 96 10.72 14.63 9.86
N LEU A 97 9.58 14.07 9.45
CA LEU A 97 9.35 13.57 8.08
C LEU A 97 9.38 14.67 7.01
N THR A 98 8.91 15.87 7.35
CA THR A 98 8.84 16.99 6.39
C THR A 98 10.12 17.83 6.36
N SER A 99 10.79 18.00 7.50
CA SER A 99 12.06 18.74 7.62
C SER A 99 13.24 18.00 6.99
N SER A 100 13.31 16.67 7.15
CA SER A 100 14.31 15.83 6.47
C SER A 100 14.26 15.97 4.94
N VAL A 101 13.08 16.30 4.40
CA VAL A 101 12.86 16.48 2.96
C VAL A 101 13.10 17.92 2.53
N ALA A 102 12.76 18.92 3.36
CA ALA A 102 13.08 20.32 3.09
C ALA A 102 14.60 20.55 2.93
N ALA A 103 15.43 19.81 3.68
CA ALA A 103 16.88 19.81 3.55
C ALA A 103 17.38 19.21 2.21
N GLN A 104 16.61 18.33 1.57
CA GLN A 104 16.98 17.60 0.34
C GLN A 104 16.23 18.08 -0.92
N SER A 105 15.23 18.97 -0.79
CA SER A 105 14.24 19.25 -1.82
C SER A 105 14.37 20.66 -2.42
N ALA A 106 15.11 20.76 -3.52
CA ALA A 106 15.08 21.91 -4.44
C ALA A 106 14.20 21.67 -5.69
N ASN A 107 13.49 20.53 -5.78
CA ASN A 107 13.05 19.96 -7.07
C ASN A 107 11.53 19.74 -7.26
N TYR A 108 10.64 20.23 -6.39
CA TYR A 108 9.18 20.12 -6.56
C TYR A 108 8.50 21.50 -6.72
N PRO A 109 8.52 22.13 -7.91
CA PRO A 109 8.18 23.57 -8.07
C PRO A 109 6.69 23.88 -8.18
N PHE A 110 5.78 22.90 -8.03
CA PHE A 110 4.38 23.05 -8.48
C PHE A 110 3.30 22.59 -7.49
N CYS A 111 3.65 22.19 -6.27
CA CYS A 111 2.66 21.82 -5.27
C CYS A 111 2.38 23.01 -4.36
N THR A 112 1.13 23.49 -4.34
CA THR A 112 0.64 24.30 -3.22
C THR A 112 0.62 23.37 -2.01
N ILE A 113 1.60 23.50 -1.12
CA ILE A 113 1.65 22.70 0.11
C ILE A 113 0.73 23.38 1.12
N GLU A 114 -0.41 22.76 1.41
CA GLU A 114 -1.24 23.17 2.55
C GLU A 114 -0.42 22.95 3.84
N PRO A 115 -0.62 23.74 4.92
CA PRO A 115 0.23 23.69 6.12
C PRO A 115 0.26 22.32 6.83
N ASN A 116 -0.67 21.42 6.50
CA ASN A 116 -0.76 20.07 7.04
C ASN A 116 -0.45 19.00 5.97
N GLU A 117 0.12 19.36 4.83
CA GLU A 117 0.56 18.40 3.81
C GLU A 117 2.08 18.43 3.67
N GLY A 118 2.68 17.28 3.36
CA GLY A 118 4.11 17.14 3.16
C GLY A 118 4.41 16.16 2.04
N ILE A 119 5.39 16.47 1.20
CA ILE A 119 5.93 15.51 0.23
C ILE A 119 7.19 14.93 0.84
N VAL A 120 7.29 13.60 0.89
CA VAL A 120 8.43 12.87 1.45
C VAL A 120 9.05 11.98 0.40
N SER A 121 10.34 12.15 0.13
CA SER A 121 11.09 11.25 -0.74
C SER A 121 11.17 9.86 -0.11
N VAL A 122 10.94 8.82 -0.90
CA VAL A 122 11.07 7.42 -0.47
C VAL A 122 12.51 6.97 -0.74
N PRO A 123 13.33 6.71 0.28
CA PRO A 123 14.72 6.32 0.09
C PRO A 123 14.80 4.94 -0.55
N ASP A 124 15.56 4.82 -1.64
CA ASP A 124 15.74 3.58 -2.38
C ASP A 124 17.19 3.41 -2.83
N ALA A 125 17.91 2.49 -2.19
CA ALA A 125 19.32 2.19 -2.47
C ALA A 125 19.55 1.71 -3.93
N ARG A 126 18.50 1.23 -4.62
CA ARG A 126 18.60 0.82 -6.03
C ARG A 126 18.93 2.00 -6.94
N LEU A 127 18.50 3.22 -6.60
CA LEU A 127 18.85 4.41 -7.39
C LEU A 127 20.35 4.61 -7.46
N HIS A 128 21.03 4.58 -6.31
CA HIS A 128 22.49 4.70 -6.26
C HIS A 128 23.16 3.59 -7.07
N ARG A 129 22.74 2.34 -6.87
CA ARG A 129 23.30 1.17 -7.58
C ARG A 129 23.10 1.25 -9.09
N ILE A 130 21.98 1.78 -9.57
CA ILE A 130 21.77 2.07 -11.00
C ILE A 130 22.75 3.15 -11.46
N THR A 131 22.92 4.21 -10.65
CA THR A 131 23.78 5.35 -11.00
C THR A 131 25.28 5.02 -10.99
N ASP A 132 25.67 3.90 -10.39
CA ASP A 132 27.03 3.39 -10.46
C ASP A 132 27.41 2.99 -11.90
N PHE A 133 26.44 2.50 -12.68
CA PHE A 133 26.64 2.06 -14.07
C PHE A 133 26.16 3.08 -15.11
N ILE A 134 25.07 3.80 -14.83
CA ILE A 134 24.49 4.81 -15.72
C ILE A 134 24.69 6.16 -15.05
N LYS A 135 25.43 7.10 -15.64
CA LYS A 135 25.72 8.39 -15.01
C LYS A 135 24.71 9.47 -15.44
N PRO A 136 23.63 9.73 -14.69
CA PRO A 136 22.68 10.76 -15.05
C PRO A 136 23.15 12.16 -14.63
N GLN A 137 22.53 13.19 -15.21
CA GLN A 137 22.61 14.55 -14.69
C GLN A 137 21.78 14.74 -13.41
N LYS A 138 20.72 13.93 -13.22
CA LYS A 138 19.79 14.03 -12.08
C LYS A 138 19.35 12.66 -11.58
N VAL A 139 19.19 12.52 -10.26
CA VAL A 139 18.59 11.34 -9.62
C VAL A 139 17.31 11.78 -8.93
N ILE A 140 16.18 11.16 -9.26
CA ILE A 140 14.85 11.56 -8.77
C ILE A 140 14.22 10.36 -8.04
N PRO A 141 14.14 10.38 -6.70
CA PRO A 141 13.44 9.33 -5.96
C PRO A 141 11.92 9.42 -6.16
N SER A 142 11.22 8.33 -5.82
CA SER A 142 9.76 8.39 -5.69
C SER A 142 9.40 9.23 -4.47
N ALA A 143 8.22 9.83 -4.50
CA ALA A 143 7.72 10.67 -3.42
C ALA A 143 6.37 10.14 -2.92
N LEU A 144 6.15 10.33 -1.63
CA LEU A 144 4.92 10.05 -0.92
C LEU A 144 4.28 11.36 -0.49
N LYS A 145 2.98 11.53 -0.69
CA LYS A 145 2.23 12.64 -0.11
C LYS A 145 1.70 12.22 1.26
N LEU A 146 2.10 12.95 2.29
CA LEU A 146 1.65 12.80 3.67
C LEU A 146 0.70 13.93 4.03
N VAL A 147 -0.33 13.61 4.80
CA VAL A 147 -1.29 14.57 5.34
C VAL A 147 -1.31 14.44 6.85
N ASP A 148 -0.98 15.51 7.58
CA ASP A 148 -1.19 15.57 9.02
C ASP A 148 -2.67 15.76 9.33
N ILE A 149 -3.29 14.74 9.91
CA ILE A 149 -4.69 14.81 10.29
C ILE A 149 -4.74 15.25 11.77
N ALA A 150 -5.43 16.36 12.01
CA ALA A 150 -5.57 16.96 13.34
C ALA A 150 -6.01 15.91 14.38
N GLY A 151 -5.49 16.00 15.61
CA GLY A 151 -5.74 14.97 16.64
C GLY A 151 -7.22 14.78 16.96
N ILE A 152 -7.63 13.53 17.16
CA ILE A 152 -9.01 13.17 17.53
C ILE A 152 -9.34 13.64 18.95
N VAL A 153 -10.57 14.13 19.14
CA VAL A 153 -11.21 14.25 20.46
C VAL A 153 -12.36 13.25 20.45
N LYS A 154 -12.52 12.47 21.53
CA LYS A 154 -13.61 11.48 21.68
C LYS A 154 -14.97 12.11 21.32
N GLY A 155 -15.84 11.36 20.64
CA GLY A 155 -17.15 11.83 20.18
C GLY A 155 -17.12 12.42 18.77
N ALA A 156 -16.19 11.98 17.91
CA ALA A 156 -16.06 12.51 16.56
C ALA A 156 -17.23 12.11 15.66
N ALA A 157 -17.81 10.94 15.88
CA ALA A 157 -18.96 10.41 15.16
C ALA A 157 -20.32 11.05 15.57
N GLU A 158 -20.41 11.69 16.74
CA GLU A 158 -21.68 12.28 17.26
C GLU A 158 -22.09 13.58 16.53
N GLY A 159 -21.26 14.09 15.62
CA GLY A 159 -21.66 15.10 14.65
C GLY A 159 -21.44 16.55 15.08
N GLU A 160 -20.93 16.82 16.27
CA GLU A 160 -20.63 18.18 16.76
C GLU A 160 -19.13 18.54 16.63
N GLY A 161 -18.83 19.65 15.95
CA GLY A 161 -17.52 20.31 16.04
C GLY A 161 -16.36 19.70 15.23
N LEU A 162 -15.19 19.58 15.87
CA LEU A 162 -13.89 19.26 15.25
C LEU A 162 -13.80 17.82 14.69
N GLY A 163 -14.58 16.88 15.24
CA GLY A 163 -14.51 15.46 14.87
C GLY A 163 -14.98 15.14 13.45
N ASN A 164 -16.00 15.85 12.95
CA ASN A 164 -16.42 15.69 11.55
C ASN A 164 -15.35 16.13 10.54
N LYS A 165 -14.56 17.17 10.89
CA LYS A 165 -13.44 17.60 10.04
C LYS A 165 -12.34 16.55 9.99
N PHE A 166 -12.02 15.95 11.14
CA PHE A 166 -11.08 14.82 11.24
C PHE A 166 -11.47 13.67 10.30
N LEU A 167 -12.71 13.18 10.41
CA LEU A 167 -13.20 12.08 9.57
C LEU A 167 -13.23 12.45 8.09
N SER A 168 -13.50 13.72 7.75
CA SER A 168 -13.50 14.18 6.37
C SER A 168 -12.11 14.12 5.72
N HIS A 169 -11.05 14.42 6.48
CA HIS A 169 -9.66 14.33 5.99
C HIS A 169 -9.24 12.85 5.84
N ILE A 170 -9.60 11.99 6.81
CA ILE A 170 -9.33 10.53 6.69
C ILE A 170 -10.01 9.94 5.47
N ARG A 171 -11.21 10.43 5.12
CA ARG A 171 -11.93 9.96 3.93
C ARG A 171 -11.16 10.24 2.64
N GLN A 172 -10.39 11.33 2.58
CA GLN A 172 -9.66 11.79 1.39
C GLN A 172 -8.35 11.05 1.15
N VAL A 173 -7.69 10.55 2.19
CA VAL A 173 -6.41 9.82 2.06
C VAL A 173 -6.61 8.37 1.64
N ASP A 174 -5.60 7.70 1.09
CA ASP A 174 -5.70 6.30 0.63
C ASP A 174 -5.28 5.28 1.70
N ALA A 175 -4.38 5.66 2.60
CA ALA A 175 -3.96 4.85 3.74
C ALA A 175 -3.91 5.67 5.04
N ILE A 176 -3.95 4.98 6.17
CA ILE A 176 -3.86 5.59 7.50
C ILE A 176 -2.54 5.18 8.14
N MET A 177 -1.78 6.16 8.61
CA MET A 177 -0.58 6.00 9.41
C MET A 177 -0.89 6.39 10.85
N GLN A 178 -1.14 5.40 11.71
CA GLN A 178 -1.58 5.65 13.07
C GLN A 178 -0.40 5.64 14.05
N VAL A 179 -0.09 6.79 14.63
CA VAL A 179 0.93 6.93 15.67
C VAL A 179 0.36 6.46 17.00
N VAL A 180 1.05 5.50 17.62
CA VAL A 180 0.65 4.85 18.87
C VAL A 180 1.76 5.02 19.90
N ARG A 181 1.44 5.57 21.07
CA ARG A 181 2.42 5.78 22.14
C ARG A 181 2.79 4.44 22.78
N CYS A 182 4.07 4.07 22.67
CA CYS A 182 4.64 2.85 23.24
C CYS A 182 5.81 3.14 24.22
N PHE A 183 5.83 4.35 24.80
CA PHE A 183 6.80 4.76 25.83
C PHE A 183 6.08 5.36 27.04
N GLU A 184 6.71 5.21 28.21
CA GLU A 184 6.31 5.87 29.44
C GLU A 184 7.19 7.09 29.68
N ASP A 185 6.59 8.23 29.99
CA ASP A 185 7.31 9.46 30.33
C ASP A 185 6.48 10.21 31.39
N PRO A 186 7.05 10.46 32.59
CA PRO A 186 6.33 11.14 33.67
C PRO A 186 5.96 12.59 33.34
N ASP A 187 6.66 13.23 32.41
CA ASP A 187 6.43 14.62 32.00
C ASP A 187 5.37 14.74 30.89
N VAL A 188 4.97 13.62 30.27
CA VAL A 188 3.98 13.59 29.18
C VAL A 188 2.68 12.95 29.63
N ILE A 189 1.67 13.79 29.87
CA ILE A 189 0.33 13.36 30.33
C ILE A 189 -0.40 12.60 29.21
N HIS A 190 -0.80 11.38 29.52
CA HIS A 190 -1.67 10.57 28.67
C HIS A 190 -3.15 10.98 28.83
N VAL A 191 -3.93 10.96 27.75
CA VAL A 191 -5.35 11.39 27.77
C VAL A 191 -6.22 10.57 28.72
N SER A 192 -5.89 9.31 28.95
CA SER A 192 -6.58 8.42 29.90
C SER A 192 -5.88 8.29 31.26
N GLY A 193 -4.76 9.00 31.46
CA GLY A 193 -3.93 8.92 32.66
C GLY A 193 -2.95 7.74 32.71
N GLN A 194 -3.09 6.73 31.86
CA GLN A 194 -2.15 5.61 31.71
C GLN A 194 -1.93 5.29 30.23
N VAL A 195 -0.69 4.97 29.86
CA VAL A 195 -0.34 4.55 28.50
C VAL A 195 -0.93 3.16 28.22
N ASN A 196 -1.81 3.05 27.23
CA ASN A 196 -2.37 1.78 26.78
C ASN A 196 -2.55 1.80 25.25
N PRO A 197 -1.56 1.30 24.49
CA PRO A 197 -1.56 1.31 23.02
C PRO A 197 -2.83 0.71 22.41
N ILE A 198 -3.36 -0.35 23.00
CA ILE A 198 -4.53 -1.06 22.46
C ILE A 198 -5.80 -0.25 22.68
N ALA A 199 -5.99 0.31 23.88
CA ALA A 199 -7.13 1.19 24.14
C ALA A 199 -7.09 2.45 23.24
N ASP A 200 -5.90 2.95 22.91
CA ASP A 200 -5.74 4.08 22.01
C ASP A 200 -6.10 3.71 20.56
N ILE A 201 -5.69 2.53 20.12
CA ILE A 201 -6.08 1.97 18.82
C ILE A 201 -7.59 1.80 18.74
N ASP A 202 -8.19 1.14 19.73
CA ASP A 202 -9.62 0.87 19.79
C ASP A 202 -10.44 2.16 19.83
N THR A 203 -9.93 3.22 20.49
CA THR A 203 -10.60 4.53 20.51
C THR A 203 -10.75 5.11 19.11
N ILE A 204 -9.70 5.09 18.30
CA ILE A 204 -9.75 5.60 16.92
C ILE A 204 -10.58 4.65 16.05
N GLU A 205 -10.37 3.35 16.15
CA GLU A 205 -11.09 2.36 15.34
C GLU A 205 -12.60 2.42 15.56
N THR A 206 -13.05 2.55 16.81
CA THR A 206 -14.47 2.70 17.15
C THR A 206 -15.11 3.89 16.45
N GLU A 207 -14.43 5.04 16.43
CA GLU A 207 -14.93 6.26 15.77
C GLU A 207 -15.02 6.08 14.25
N LEU A 208 -14.05 5.38 13.64
CA LEU A 208 -14.09 5.04 12.22
C LEU A 208 -15.24 4.08 11.89
N VAL A 209 -15.45 3.05 12.72
CA VAL A 209 -16.54 2.07 12.59
C VAL A 209 -17.89 2.77 12.67
N LEU A 210 -18.12 3.61 13.68
CA LEU A 210 -19.38 4.34 13.85
C LEU A 210 -19.67 5.26 12.65
N ALA A 211 -18.64 5.96 12.15
CA ALA A 211 -18.79 6.84 11.00
C ALA A 211 -19.10 6.09 9.69
N ASP A 212 -18.49 4.92 9.48
CA ASP A 212 -18.77 4.07 8.33
C ASP A 212 -20.16 3.43 8.42
N MET A 213 -20.58 2.95 9.60
CA MET A 213 -21.94 2.46 9.84
C MET A 213 -22.97 3.52 9.48
N GLN A 214 -22.80 4.75 9.98
CA GLN A 214 -23.70 5.85 9.68
C GLN A 214 -23.73 6.19 8.17
N THR A 215 -22.59 6.11 7.50
CA THR A 215 -22.49 6.32 6.04
C THR A 215 -23.30 5.27 5.27
N LEU A 216 -23.12 4.00 5.65
CA LEU A 216 -23.74 2.85 5.01
C LEU A 216 -25.24 2.76 5.27
N GLU A 217 -25.72 3.06 6.48
CA GLU A 217 -27.16 3.14 6.80
C GLU A 217 -27.89 4.18 5.94
N ASN A 218 -27.29 5.37 5.82
CA ASN A 218 -27.83 6.45 4.98
C ASN A 218 -27.86 6.05 3.49
N ALA A 219 -26.86 5.30 3.03
CA ALA A 219 -26.78 4.78 1.68
C ALA A 219 -27.81 3.65 1.43
N LEU A 220 -28.00 2.76 2.40
CA LEU A 220 -28.86 1.58 2.31
C LEU A 220 -30.31 1.97 1.99
N GLY A 221 -30.87 2.94 2.71
CA GLY A 221 -32.25 3.38 2.49
C GLY A 221 -32.51 3.99 1.10
N LYS A 222 -31.48 4.59 0.46
CA LYS A 222 -31.55 5.05 -0.93
C LYS A 222 -31.41 3.86 -1.90
N ALA A 223 -30.43 3.00 -1.68
CA ALA A 223 -30.16 1.84 -2.53
C ALA A 223 -31.35 0.86 -2.56
N GLN A 224 -32.00 0.59 -1.43
CA GLN A 224 -33.18 -0.27 -1.35
C GLN A 224 -34.37 0.26 -2.16
N ARG A 225 -34.60 1.58 -2.17
CA ARG A 225 -35.67 2.20 -2.97
C ARG A 225 -35.43 2.01 -4.47
N THR A 226 -34.19 2.20 -4.92
CA THR A 226 -33.81 1.96 -6.31
C THR A 226 -33.83 0.48 -6.66
N ALA A 227 -33.41 -0.42 -5.76
CA ALA A 227 -33.40 -1.86 -5.99
C ALA A 227 -34.82 -2.43 -6.23
N ARG A 228 -35.85 -1.83 -5.61
CA ARG A 228 -37.27 -2.22 -5.81
C ARG A 228 -37.77 -1.98 -7.23
N SER A 229 -37.17 -1.05 -8.00
CA SER A 229 -37.53 -0.84 -9.41
C SER A 229 -36.94 -1.90 -10.35
N GLY A 230 -36.13 -2.82 -9.82
CA GLY A 230 -35.52 -3.92 -10.58
C GLY A 230 -34.06 -3.69 -10.99
N ASP A 231 -33.47 -2.55 -10.63
CA ASP A 231 -32.09 -2.20 -10.93
C ASP A 231 -31.10 -3.23 -10.34
N LYS A 232 -30.24 -3.79 -11.19
CA LYS A 232 -29.29 -4.84 -10.81
C LYS A 232 -28.10 -4.31 -10.01
N GLU A 233 -27.61 -3.11 -10.32
CA GLU A 233 -26.49 -2.50 -9.60
C GLU A 233 -26.93 -2.07 -8.20
N ALA A 234 -28.14 -1.52 -8.07
CA ALA A 234 -28.72 -1.17 -6.78
C ALA A 234 -28.92 -2.41 -5.89
N LYS A 235 -29.34 -3.54 -6.46
CA LYS A 235 -29.44 -4.82 -5.71
C LYS A 235 -28.08 -5.32 -5.23
N LEU A 236 -27.07 -5.26 -6.10
CA LEU A 236 -25.69 -5.63 -5.74
C LEU A 236 -25.18 -4.73 -4.60
N ARG A 237 -25.46 -3.42 -4.69
CA ARG A 237 -25.07 -2.47 -3.66
C ARG A 237 -25.77 -2.71 -2.32
N VAL A 238 -27.06 -3.03 -2.33
CA VAL A 238 -27.79 -3.40 -1.10
C VAL A 238 -27.15 -4.62 -0.45
N ALA A 239 -26.88 -5.68 -1.21
CA ALA A 239 -26.25 -6.89 -0.68
C ALA A 239 -24.85 -6.62 -0.09
N ALA A 240 -24.05 -5.78 -0.76
CA ALA A 240 -22.74 -5.37 -0.27
C ALA A 240 -22.85 -4.55 1.03
N ILE A 241 -23.75 -3.56 1.08
CA ILE A 241 -23.95 -2.72 2.28
C ILE A 241 -24.42 -3.56 3.47
N GLU A 242 -25.35 -4.50 3.27
CA GLU A 242 -25.86 -5.37 4.34
C GLU A 242 -24.74 -6.24 4.95
N LYS A 243 -23.84 -6.78 4.14
CA LYS A 243 -22.65 -7.50 4.62
C LYS A 243 -21.70 -6.59 5.40
N CYS A 244 -21.44 -5.39 4.88
CA CYS A 244 -20.57 -4.42 5.56
C CYS A 244 -21.14 -4.02 6.92
N ASN A 245 -22.44 -3.70 7.01
CA ASN A 245 -23.08 -3.34 8.27
C ASN A 245 -23.00 -4.49 9.29
N ALA A 246 -23.30 -5.72 8.88
CA ALA A 246 -23.21 -6.88 9.78
C ALA A 246 -21.78 -7.11 10.30
N HIS A 247 -20.76 -6.81 9.48
CA HIS A 247 -19.35 -6.89 9.90
C HIS A 247 -18.98 -5.79 10.90
N LEU A 248 -19.39 -4.55 10.62
CA LEU A 248 -19.15 -3.40 11.50
C LEU A 248 -19.90 -3.53 12.84
N GLU A 249 -21.11 -4.09 12.85
CA GLU A 249 -21.88 -4.40 14.07
C GLU A 249 -21.16 -5.38 15.00
N SER A 250 -20.21 -6.17 14.47
CA SER A 250 -19.33 -7.04 15.26
C SER A 250 -18.04 -6.36 15.70
N GLU A 251 -17.96 -5.03 15.60
CA GLU A 251 -16.80 -4.18 15.94
C GLU A 251 -15.54 -4.54 15.13
N GLN A 252 -15.71 -5.09 13.91
CA GLN A 252 -14.61 -5.46 13.03
C GLN A 252 -14.49 -4.47 11.86
N PRO A 253 -13.26 -4.03 11.53
CA PRO A 253 -13.06 -3.10 10.42
C PRO A 253 -13.28 -3.78 9.07
N LEU A 254 -13.79 -3.04 8.08
CA LEU A 254 -14.08 -3.60 6.75
C LEU A 254 -12.85 -4.14 6.03
N ARG A 255 -11.63 -3.71 6.38
CA ARG A 255 -10.37 -4.24 5.84
C ARG A 255 -10.17 -5.74 6.12
N THR A 256 -10.87 -6.30 7.12
CA THR A 256 -10.84 -7.75 7.43
C THR A 256 -11.99 -8.53 6.80
N LEU A 257 -12.93 -7.86 6.11
CA LEU A 257 -14.05 -8.49 5.43
C LEU A 257 -13.65 -8.92 4.01
N GLU A 258 -13.93 -10.17 3.63
CA GLU A 258 -13.78 -10.59 2.24
C GLU A 258 -15.07 -10.30 1.45
N LEU A 259 -14.97 -9.41 0.45
CA LEU A 259 -16.06 -9.13 -0.48
C LEU A 259 -15.68 -9.54 -1.91
N PRO A 260 -16.63 -10.04 -2.73
CA PRO A 260 -16.42 -10.19 -4.17
C PRO A 260 -16.09 -8.84 -4.84
N GLU A 261 -15.24 -8.84 -5.87
CA GLU A 261 -14.81 -7.63 -6.59
C GLU A 261 -15.98 -6.74 -7.03
N ALA A 262 -17.04 -7.35 -7.58
CA ALA A 262 -18.22 -6.61 -8.02
C ALA A 262 -18.92 -5.86 -6.86
N GLU A 263 -18.92 -6.45 -5.66
CA GLU A 263 -19.47 -5.82 -4.46
C GLU A 263 -18.56 -4.71 -3.95
N GLN A 264 -17.24 -4.90 -3.98
CA GLN A 264 -16.26 -3.87 -3.63
C GLN A 264 -16.42 -2.63 -4.53
N VAL A 265 -16.49 -2.84 -5.85
CA VAL A 265 -16.72 -1.75 -6.83
C VAL A 265 -18.07 -1.05 -6.58
N ALA A 266 -19.10 -1.78 -6.16
CA ALA A 266 -20.42 -1.19 -5.91
C ALA A 266 -20.45 -0.21 -4.72
N ILE A 267 -19.52 -0.34 -3.76
CA ILE A 267 -19.44 0.46 -2.53
C ILE A 267 -18.21 1.38 -2.47
N SER A 268 -17.30 1.30 -3.45
CA SER A 268 -16.02 2.03 -3.44
C SER A 268 -16.20 3.55 -3.35
N SER A 269 -17.26 4.08 -3.94
CA SER A 269 -17.58 5.52 -3.96
C SER A 269 -17.99 6.08 -2.59
N TYR A 270 -18.25 5.24 -1.58
CA TYR A 270 -18.58 5.70 -0.24
C TYR A 270 -17.35 6.13 0.57
N GLY A 271 -16.13 5.79 0.13
CA GLY A 271 -14.90 6.18 0.82
C GLY A 271 -14.85 5.65 2.26
N LEU A 272 -15.17 4.37 2.45
CA LEU A 272 -15.22 3.72 3.77
C LEU A 272 -13.84 3.71 4.41
N MET A 273 -13.72 4.26 5.61
CA MET A 273 -12.43 4.50 6.27
C MET A 273 -11.85 3.23 6.89
N THR A 274 -12.70 2.37 7.43
CA THR A 274 -12.35 1.07 8.00
C THR A 274 -11.90 0.04 6.95
N ALA A 275 -12.06 0.34 5.66
CA ALA A 275 -11.55 -0.46 4.55
C ALA A 275 -10.12 -0.09 4.12
N LYS A 276 -9.60 1.07 4.53
CA LYS A 276 -8.27 1.56 4.14
C LYS A 276 -7.15 0.68 4.75
N PRO A 277 -5.99 0.51 4.13
CA PRO A 277 -4.85 -0.11 4.79
C PRO A 277 -4.32 0.78 5.94
N ILE A 278 -3.81 0.15 7.00
CA ILE A 278 -3.23 0.84 8.17
C ILE A 278 -1.76 0.44 8.34
N LEU A 279 -0.92 1.44 8.60
CA LEU A 279 0.41 1.28 9.20
C LEU A 279 0.35 1.82 10.63
N TYR A 280 0.61 0.97 11.63
CA TYR A 280 0.81 1.43 13.00
C TYR A 280 2.26 1.88 13.19
N ILE A 281 2.45 3.08 13.71
CA ILE A 281 3.76 3.65 14.03
C ILE A 281 3.88 3.65 15.54
N ALA A 282 4.56 2.62 16.07
CA ALA A 282 4.85 2.49 17.48
C ALA A 282 5.94 3.52 17.84
N ASN A 283 5.53 4.62 18.46
CA ASN A 283 6.46 5.62 18.97
C ASN A 283 7.04 5.11 20.30
N VAL A 284 8.34 4.85 20.32
CA VAL A 284 9.09 4.20 21.41
C VAL A 284 10.09 5.16 22.03
N ASP A 285 10.67 4.74 23.15
CA ASP A 285 11.77 5.44 23.80
C ASP A 285 13.11 5.19 23.08
N GLU A 286 14.10 6.05 23.34
CA GLU A 286 15.47 5.93 22.81
C GLU A 286 16.15 4.61 23.22
N ASN A 287 15.71 3.99 24.31
CA ASN A 287 16.22 2.70 24.79
C ASN A 287 15.55 1.48 24.16
N ASP A 288 14.52 1.66 23.32
CA ASP A 288 13.73 0.57 22.71
C ASP A 288 13.55 0.73 21.19
N LEU A 289 14.59 1.14 20.47
CA LEU A 289 14.52 1.43 19.03
C LEU A 289 14.04 0.24 18.18
N ASN A 290 14.32 -1.00 18.63
CA ASN A 290 13.87 -2.23 17.97
C ASN A 290 12.42 -2.61 18.36
N GLY A 291 11.81 -1.91 19.31
CA GLY A 291 10.47 -2.16 19.80
C GLY A 291 10.33 -3.52 20.48
N GLU A 292 11.28 -3.92 21.31
CA GLU A 292 11.25 -5.17 22.08
C GLU A 292 10.33 -5.07 23.31
N HIS A 293 9.93 -3.86 23.70
CA HIS A 293 9.04 -3.65 24.84
C HIS A 293 7.64 -4.27 24.67
N GLU A 294 7.02 -4.67 25.77
CA GLU A 294 5.72 -5.36 25.80
C GLU A 294 4.60 -4.55 25.10
N LEU A 295 4.66 -3.22 25.20
CA LEU A 295 3.71 -2.32 24.56
C LEU A 295 3.72 -2.47 23.03
N VAL A 296 4.91 -2.55 22.43
CA VAL A 296 5.06 -2.77 20.98
C VAL A 296 4.63 -4.19 20.61
N GLY A 297 4.94 -5.17 21.45
CA GLY A 297 4.46 -6.55 21.30
C GLY A 297 2.94 -6.63 21.15
N LYS A 298 2.19 -5.91 22.00
CA LYS A 298 0.72 -5.81 21.91
C LYS A 298 0.26 -5.20 20.58
N VAL A 299 0.90 -4.12 20.13
CA VAL A 299 0.57 -3.47 18.84
C VAL A 299 0.82 -4.42 17.67
N ARG A 300 1.94 -5.17 17.67
CA ARG A 300 2.23 -6.18 16.62
C ARG A 300 1.21 -7.31 16.60
N GLU A 301 0.77 -7.79 17.78
CA GLU A 301 -0.26 -8.83 17.87
C GLU A 301 -1.60 -8.32 17.31
N HIS A 302 -2.00 -7.09 17.66
CA HIS A 302 -3.21 -6.47 17.13
C HIS A 302 -3.12 -6.31 15.60
N ALA A 303 -2.03 -5.75 15.09
CA ALA A 303 -1.82 -5.52 13.67
C ALA A 303 -1.86 -6.82 12.85
N ALA A 304 -1.29 -7.91 13.36
CA ALA A 304 -1.34 -9.21 12.71
C ALA A 304 -2.77 -9.77 12.57
N LYS A 305 -3.67 -9.47 13.51
CA LYS A 305 -5.09 -9.89 13.47
C LYS A 305 -5.88 -9.08 12.44
N THR A 306 -5.53 -7.82 12.23
CA THR A 306 -6.25 -6.90 11.34
C THR A 306 -5.61 -6.77 9.94
N GLY A 307 -4.48 -7.43 9.71
CA GLY A 307 -3.75 -7.37 8.44
C GLY A 307 -2.98 -6.06 8.23
N ALA A 308 -2.61 -5.38 9.32
CA ALA A 308 -1.86 -4.13 9.31
C ALA A 308 -0.36 -4.36 9.54
N SER A 309 0.44 -3.39 9.10
CA SER A 309 1.89 -3.36 9.34
C SER A 309 2.23 -2.55 10.60
N VAL A 310 3.41 -2.79 11.17
CA VAL A 310 3.94 -2.01 12.30
C VAL A 310 5.37 -1.56 11.99
N ALA A 311 5.64 -0.27 12.19
CA ALA A 311 6.98 0.31 12.21
C ALA A 311 7.25 0.94 13.57
N CYS A 312 8.49 0.85 14.05
CA CYS A 312 8.91 1.49 15.30
C CYS A 312 9.68 2.78 14.98
N VAL A 313 9.55 3.77 15.85
CA VAL A 313 10.28 5.04 15.73
C VAL A 313 10.44 5.65 17.11
N CYS A 314 11.60 6.25 17.39
CA CYS A 314 11.71 7.20 18.49
C CYS A 314 11.56 8.61 17.92
N ALA A 315 10.36 9.19 17.99
CA ALA A 315 10.11 10.49 17.36
C ALA A 315 10.98 11.62 17.94
N LYS A 316 11.37 11.50 19.21
CA LYS A 316 12.30 12.43 19.87
C LYS A 316 13.70 12.34 19.23
N LEU A 317 14.26 11.13 19.15
CA LEU A 317 15.56 10.89 18.52
C LEU A 317 15.57 11.35 17.06
N GLU A 318 14.53 11.05 16.28
CA GLU A 318 14.44 11.49 14.88
C GLU A 318 14.37 13.02 14.73
N SER A 319 13.77 13.71 15.70
CA SER A 319 13.75 15.18 15.71
C SER A 319 15.13 15.75 16.00
N GLU A 320 15.90 15.13 16.89
CA GLU A 320 17.29 15.53 17.18
C GLU A 320 18.18 15.29 15.95
N ILE A 321 18.07 14.10 15.33
CA ILE A 321 18.79 13.74 14.10
C ILE A 321 18.49 14.73 12.96
N ALA A 322 17.26 15.22 12.84
CA ALA A 322 16.86 16.13 11.78
C ALA A 322 17.50 17.53 11.88
N GLU A 323 18.02 17.90 13.05
CA GLU A 323 18.70 19.19 13.29
C GLU A 323 20.22 19.13 13.10
N LEU A 324 20.78 17.92 13.00
CA LEU A 324 22.21 17.68 12.82
C LEU A 324 22.66 17.82 11.37
N ASP A 325 23.94 18.13 11.18
CA ASP A 325 24.58 18.03 9.87
C ASP A 325 24.90 16.58 9.50
N GLU A 326 25.46 16.36 8.31
CA GLU A 326 25.70 15.01 7.80
C GLU A 326 26.77 14.24 8.57
N GLU A 327 27.78 14.92 9.11
CA GLU A 327 28.87 14.30 9.87
C GLU A 327 28.35 13.88 11.26
N ASP A 328 27.72 14.81 11.98
CA ASP A 328 27.17 14.59 13.32
C ASP A 328 26.03 13.55 13.29
N ARG A 329 25.20 13.56 12.23
CA ARG A 329 24.15 12.56 12.03
C ARG A 329 24.71 11.16 11.90
N ALA A 330 25.79 10.98 11.13
CA ALA A 330 26.38 9.66 10.91
C ALA A 330 26.99 9.10 12.21
N GLU A 331 27.62 9.96 13.02
CA GLU A 331 28.12 9.61 14.34
C GLU A 331 26.99 9.20 15.28
N MET A 332 25.94 10.02 15.39
CA MET A 332 24.80 9.74 16.27
C MET A 332 24.11 8.41 15.91
N LEU A 333 23.88 8.16 14.62
CA LEU A 333 23.27 6.90 14.14
C LEU A 333 24.12 5.68 14.54
N ALA A 334 25.45 5.77 14.38
CA ALA A 334 26.34 4.69 14.76
C ALA A 334 26.33 4.43 16.28
N ASP A 335 26.28 5.48 17.09
CA ASP A 335 26.25 5.39 18.56
C ASP A 335 24.98 4.71 19.09
N VAL A 336 23.84 4.99 18.47
CA VAL A 336 22.55 4.36 18.83
C VAL A 336 22.31 3.02 18.11
N GLY A 337 23.27 2.57 17.29
CA GLY A 337 23.21 1.28 16.60
C GLY A 337 22.24 1.23 15.41
N LEU A 338 21.96 2.36 14.77
CA LEU A 338 21.12 2.46 13.58
C LEU A 338 21.99 2.63 12.32
N GLU A 339 21.67 1.89 11.26
CA GLU A 339 22.34 2.04 9.95
C GLU A 339 21.76 3.21 9.14
N GLU A 340 20.49 3.57 9.39
CA GLU A 340 19.79 4.68 8.76
C GLU A 340 18.71 5.25 9.70
N PRO A 341 18.24 6.48 9.46
CA PRO A 341 17.11 7.06 10.21
C PRO A 341 15.85 6.21 10.10
N SER A 342 15.11 6.05 11.21
CA SER A 342 13.87 5.26 11.23
C SER A 342 12.80 5.87 10.33
N LEU A 343 12.87 7.18 10.07
CA LEU A 343 11.99 7.86 9.11
C LEU A 343 12.08 7.26 7.70
N ASN A 344 13.26 6.79 7.28
CA ASN A 344 13.44 6.13 5.99
C ASN A 344 12.66 4.81 5.94
N ILE A 345 12.69 4.06 7.04
CA ILE A 345 11.94 2.80 7.19
C ILE A 345 10.44 3.11 7.14
N ILE A 346 9.97 4.11 7.88
CA ILE A 346 8.57 4.54 7.89
C ILE A 346 8.11 4.97 6.49
N ALA A 347 8.90 5.75 5.75
CA ALA A 347 8.55 6.17 4.40
C ALA A 347 8.37 4.98 3.46
N ARG A 348 9.26 3.97 3.54
CA ARG A 348 9.15 2.73 2.75
C ARG A 348 7.95 1.86 3.18
N GLU A 349 7.68 1.74 4.48
CA GLU A 349 6.52 1.00 4.98
C GLU A 349 5.21 1.68 4.61
N ALA A 350 5.13 3.01 4.67
CA ALA A 350 3.97 3.76 4.22
C ALA A 350 3.73 3.58 2.72
N TYR A 351 4.80 3.62 1.92
CA TYR A 351 4.76 3.36 0.48
C TYR A 351 4.22 1.96 0.17
N ARG A 352 4.68 0.92 0.89
CA ARG A 352 4.16 -0.44 0.78
C ARG A 352 2.71 -0.56 1.23
N THR A 353 2.33 0.13 2.31
CA THR A 353 0.98 0.14 2.87
C THR A 353 -0.03 0.72 1.87
N LEU A 354 0.39 1.71 1.06
CA LEU A 354 -0.41 2.23 -0.06
C LEU A 354 -0.53 1.25 -1.25
N GLY A 355 0.11 0.08 -1.18
CA GLY A 355 0.15 -0.89 -2.27
C GLY A 355 0.99 -0.42 -3.45
N LEU A 356 2.00 0.42 -3.21
CA LEU A 356 2.90 0.93 -4.23
C LEU A 356 4.18 0.08 -4.32
N GLN A 357 4.71 0.01 -5.54
CA GLN A 357 6.03 -0.48 -5.88
C GLN A 357 6.69 0.53 -6.84
N SER A 358 7.97 0.38 -7.12
CA SER A 358 8.69 1.30 -7.99
C SER A 358 9.19 0.61 -9.25
N PHE A 359 9.07 1.27 -10.39
CA PHE A 359 9.89 0.98 -11.56
C PHE A 359 10.83 2.15 -11.83
N PHE A 360 11.88 1.93 -12.61
CA PHE A 360 12.89 2.94 -12.89
C PHE A 360 12.94 3.28 -14.37
N THR A 361 13.21 4.54 -14.67
CA THR A 361 13.75 4.95 -15.97
C THR A 361 15.19 5.38 -15.75
N ALA A 362 16.12 4.90 -16.57
CA ALA A 362 17.54 5.17 -16.40
C ALA A 362 18.16 5.65 -17.72
N GLY A 363 18.71 6.86 -17.73
CA GLY A 363 19.43 7.42 -18.87
C GLY A 363 20.39 8.53 -18.45
N GLU A 364 21.08 9.12 -19.42
CA GLU A 364 22.08 10.18 -19.18
C GLU A 364 21.46 11.48 -18.63
N THR A 365 20.20 11.76 -18.96
CA THR A 365 19.49 12.94 -18.44
C THR A 365 19.08 12.74 -16.99
N GLU A 366 18.38 11.64 -16.70
CA GLU A 366 17.90 11.32 -15.36
C GLU A 366 17.84 9.82 -15.11
N VAL A 367 18.06 9.45 -13.85
CA VAL A 367 17.62 8.18 -13.27
C VAL A 367 16.48 8.49 -12.31
N ARG A 368 15.31 7.91 -12.54
CA ARG A 368 14.10 8.24 -11.78
C ARG A 368 13.36 7.00 -11.34
N ALA A 369 12.91 7.00 -10.08
CA ALA A 369 11.97 6.03 -9.54
C ALA A 369 10.54 6.53 -9.72
N TRP A 370 9.71 5.72 -10.36
CA TRP A 370 8.31 6.02 -10.62
C TRP A 370 7.40 5.15 -9.76
N PRO A 371 6.46 5.76 -9.02
CA PRO A 371 5.51 5.00 -8.23
C PRO A 371 4.42 4.38 -9.09
N VAL A 372 4.16 3.10 -8.86
CA VAL A 372 3.10 2.37 -9.55
C VAL A 372 2.45 1.39 -8.58
N ARG A 373 1.15 1.14 -8.72
CA ARG A 373 0.47 0.12 -7.90
C ARG A 373 1.00 -1.27 -8.18
N ILE A 374 1.09 -2.08 -7.13
CA ILE A 374 1.34 -3.51 -7.25
C ILE A 374 0.24 -4.12 -8.14
N GLY A 375 0.65 -4.90 -9.14
CA GLY A 375 -0.26 -5.51 -10.12
C GLY A 375 -0.58 -4.64 -11.34
N ALA A 376 -0.05 -3.41 -11.43
CA ALA A 376 -0.21 -2.59 -12.62
C ALA A 376 0.44 -3.22 -13.85
N THR A 377 -0.19 -3.01 -15.00
CA THR A 377 0.32 -3.45 -16.30
C THR A 377 1.33 -2.46 -16.88
N ALA A 378 2.15 -2.90 -17.84
CA ALA A 378 3.13 -2.04 -18.52
C ALA A 378 2.51 -0.76 -19.14
N PRO A 379 1.33 -0.79 -19.80
CA PRO A 379 0.67 0.44 -20.27
C PRO A 379 0.31 1.41 -19.13
N GLN A 380 -0.22 0.90 -18.02
CA GLN A 380 -0.58 1.72 -16.86
C GLN A 380 0.66 2.36 -16.23
N ALA A 381 1.77 1.61 -16.12
CA ALA A 381 3.04 2.13 -15.66
C ALA A 381 3.60 3.22 -16.58
N ALA A 382 3.51 3.02 -17.89
CA ALA A 382 3.87 4.05 -18.87
C ALA A 382 3.00 5.32 -18.72
N GLY A 383 1.71 5.15 -18.42
CA GLY A 383 0.76 6.23 -18.12
C GLY A 383 1.15 7.11 -16.93
N VAL A 384 1.88 6.57 -15.95
CA VAL A 384 2.42 7.33 -14.81
C VAL A 384 3.44 8.38 -15.28
N ILE A 385 4.23 8.07 -16.33
CA ILE A 385 5.17 9.02 -16.93
C ILE A 385 4.39 10.10 -17.69
N HIS A 386 3.49 9.67 -18.57
CA HIS A 386 2.62 10.55 -19.32
C HIS A 386 1.41 9.81 -19.88
N SER A 387 0.22 10.44 -19.84
CA SER A 387 -1.02 9.80 -20.32
C SER A 387 -0.98 9.37 -21.79
N ASP A 388 -0.20 10.04 -22.64
CA ASP A 388 -0.03 9.64 -24.05
C ASP A 388 0.75 8.32 -24.19
N PHE A 389 1.64 7.99 -23.26
CA PHE A 389 2.39 6.73 -23.32
C PHE A 389 1.48 5.54 -23.11
N GLU A 390 0.48 5.66 -22.23
CA GLU A 390 -0.52 4.61 -22.02
C GLU A 390 -1.41 4.43 -23.27
N ARG A 391 -1.88 5.52 -23.86
CA ARG A 391 -2.72 5.49 -25.07
C ARG A 391 -1.96 4.96 -26.29
N GLY A 392 -0.72 5.40 -26.46
CA GLY A 392 0.16 5.07 -27.56
C GLY A 392 0.99 3.80 -27.34
N PHE A 393 0.81 3.08 -26.22
CA PHE A 393 1.70 2.00 -25.81
C PHE A 393 1.85 0.92 -26.89
N ILE A 394 3.10 0.64 -27.26
CA ILE A 394 3.47 -0.45 -28.18
C ILE A 394 4.03 -1.62 -27.37
N ARG A 395 5.12 -1.40 -26.65
CA ARG A 395 5.85 -2.39 -25.86
C ARG A 395 6.80 -1.72 -24.87
N ALA A 396 7.28 -2.47 -23.89
CA ALA A 396 8.31 -2.03 -22.96
C ALA A 396 9.58 -2.88 -23.11
N GLU A 397 10.74 -2.25 -23.18
CA GLU A 397 12.03 -2.91 -22.98
C GLU A 397 12.35 -2.88 -21.48
N ILE A 398 12.54 -4.06 -20.88
CA ILE A 398 12.64 -4.22 -19.43
C ILE A 398 13.85 -5.09 -19.07
N TYR A 399 14.61 -4.62 -18.09
CA TYR A 399 15.64 -5.37 -17.36
C TYR A 399 15.59 -4.96 -15.89
N GLN A 400 16.40 -5.57 -15.04
CA GLN A 400 16.44 -5.36 -13.60
C GLN A 400 17.88 -5.12 -13.13
N LEU A 401 18.00 -4.60 -11.90
CA LEU A 401 19.28 -4.26 -11.30
C LEU A 401 20.31 -5.42 -11.32
N PRO A 402 19.96 -6.69 -11.03
CA PRO A 402 20.94 -7.78 -11.09
C PRO A 402 21.56 -7.94 -12.49
N GLU A 403 20.78 -7.72 -13.55
CA GLU A 403 21.26 -7.81 -14.93
C GLU A 403 22.16 -6.62 -15.26
N LEU A 404 21.83 -5.41 -14.77
CA LEU A 404 22.71 -4.24 -14.90
C LEU A 404 24.04 -4.44 -14.15
N GLU A 405 24.00 -5.04 -12.97
CA GLU A 405 25.20 -5.34 -12.19
C GLU A 405 26.07 -6.43 -12.81
N GLU A 406 25.48 -7.43 -13.46
CA GLU A 406 26.21 -8.50 -14.14
C GLU A 406 26.84 -8.02 -15.45
N TYR A 407 26.03 -7.40 -16.32
CA TYR A 407 26.43 -7.06 -17.70
C TYR A 407 26.93 -5.62 -17.86
N LYS A 408 26.81 -4.77 -16.84
CA LYS A 408 27.34 -3.40 -16.74
C LYS A 408 26.74 -2.37 -17.70
N THR A 409 26.30 -2.77 -18.89
CA THR A 409 25.72 -1.86 -19.89
C THR A 409 24.45 -2.45 -20.51
N GLU A 410 23.50 -1.59 -20.89
CA GLU A 410 22.27 -2.03 -21.58
C GLU A 410 22.56 -2.76 -22.90
N LYS A 411 23.63 -2.36 -23.59
CA LYS A 411 24.10 -3.04 -24.81
C LYS A 411 24.48 -4.49 -24.53
N ASP A 412 25.22 -4.74 -23.45
CA ASP A 412 25.69 -6.07 -23.08
C ASP A 412 24.53 -6.93 -22.54
N ILE A 413 23.58 -6.33 -21.79
CA ILE A 413 22.31 -6.99 -21.39
C ILE A 413 21.53 -7.44 -22.63
N ARG A 414 21.42 -6.58 -23.65
CA ARG A 414 20.75 -6.90 -24.93
C ARG A 414 21.49 -8.01 -25.67
N GLN A 415 22.82 -7.99 -25.73
CA GLN A 415 23.62 -9.05 -26.36
C GLN A 415 23.54 -10.40 -25.64
N ALA A 416 23.40 -10.37 -24.31
CA ALA A 416 23.18 -11.57 -23.49
C ALA A 416 21.73 -12.10 -23.56
N GLY A 417 20.83 -11.43 -24.30
CA GLY A 417 19.42 -11.82 -24.42
C GLY A 417 18.63 -11.65 -23.12
N LYS A 418 19.11 -10.80 -22.21
CA LYS A 418 18.47 -10.54 -20.91
C LYS A 418 17.52 -9.33 -20.93
N LEU A 419 17.63 -8.48 -21.94
CA LEU A 419 16.69 -7.39 -22.17
C LEU A 419 15.37 -7.96 -22.70
N ARG A 420 14.34 -7.94 -21.85
CA ARG A 420 13.01 -8.46 -22.19
C ARG A 420 12.23 -7.42 -22.99
N VAL A 421 11.39 -7.89 -23.90
CA VAL A 421 10.46 -7.05 -24.65
C VAL A 421 9.05 -7.48 -24.30
N GLU A 422 8.36 -6.65 -23.55
CA GLU A 422 7.10 -6.98 -22.90
C GLU A 422 5.92 -6.23 -23.51
N GLY A 423 4.79 -6.93 -23.59
CA GLY A 423 3.55 -6.44 -24.20
C GLY A 423 2.57 -5.81 -23.20
N LYS A 424 1.36 -5.53 -23.68
CA LYS A 424 0.30 -4.87 -22.90
C LYS A 424 -0.18 -5.64 -21.66
N SER A 425 -0.03 -6.97 -21.67
CA SER A 425 -0.45 -7.84 -20.57
C SER A 425 0.63 -8.06 -19.52
N TYR A 426 1.84 -7.52 -19.70
CA TYR A 426 2.89 -7.65 -18.72
C TYR A 426 2.51 -6.90 -17.45
N VAL A 427 2.66 -7.58 -16.31
CA VAL A 427 2.46 -7.00 -14.98
C VAL A 427 3.82 -6.59 -14.46
N MET A 428 3.95 -5.31 -14.13
CA MET A 428 5.19 -4.73 -13.64
C MET A 428 5.69 -5.46 -12.40
N GLN A 429 7.00 -5.70 -12.34
CA GLN A 429 7.67 -6.18 -11.15
C GLN A 429 8.36 -5.01 -10.43
N ASP A 430 8.42 -5.07 -9.11
CA ASP A 430 9.16 -4.07 -8.34
C ASP A 430 10.63 -4.08 -8.75
N GLY A 431 11.16 -2.90 -9.05
CA GLY A 431 12.53 -2.68 -9.50
C GLY A 431 12.80 -2.91 -10.99
N ASP A 432 11.76 -3.11 -11.80
CA ASP A 432 11.90 -3.11 -13.26
C ASP A 432 12.50 -1.79 -13.75
N ILE A 433 13.57 -1.86 -14.54
CA ILE A 433 14.19 -0.73 -15.26
C ILE A 433 13.65 -0.76 -16.68
N CYS A 434 12.94 0.31 -17.05
CA CYS A 434 12.03 0.32 -18.19
C CYS A 434 12.40 1.39 -19.21
N HIS A 435 12.27 1.02 -20.47
CA HIS A 435 12.18 1.94 -21.60
C HIS A 435 10.91 1.65 -22.40
N PHE A 436 9.96 2.59 -22.39
CA PHE A 436 8.66 2.43 -23.05
C PHE A 436 8.70 2.91 -24.49
N LEU A 437 8.26 2.07 -25.42
CA LEU A 437 8.06 2.43 -26.82
C LEU A 437 6.57 2.69 -27.05
N PHE A 438 6.25 3.85 -27.60
CA PHE A 438 4.89 4.31 -27.86
C PHE A 438 4.81 5.02 -29.20
N ASN A 439 3.61 5.09 -29.77
CA ASN A 439 3.33 5.91 -30.95
C ASN A 439 2.65 7.20 -30.50
N VAL A 440 3.06 8.32 -31.09
CA VAL A 440 2.47 9.66 -30.87
C VAL A 440 1.28 9.86 -31.79
#